data_AF-A0A2V7SL61-F1
#
_entry.id   AF-A0A2V7SL61-F1
#
_cell.length_a   1.000
_cell.length_b   1.000
_cell.length_c   1.000
_cell.angle_alpha   90.00
_cell.angle_beta   90.00
_cell.angle_gamma   90.00
#
_symmetry.space_group_name_H-M   'P 1'
#
loop_
_entity.id
_entity.type
_entity.pdbx_description
1 polymer ?
#
loop_
_entity_poly.entity_id
_entity_poly.type
_entity_poly.pdbx_seq_one_letter_code
_entity_poly.pdbx_strand_id
1 'polypeptide(L)'
;MDLRPLVPALVLSVGCGGHEAAPATTQLEARVFAGGVAPPAGAAPALANPFRGDRQSAAEGERTFGAMNCDGCHGGGAVGWVGPSLRDGRWRYGGSESEIFQSIYYGQPHGMPAYGGLLPPGAIWKVVTYLQSLEPPASVPTQSWK
;
A
#
# COMPACT_ATOMS: atom_id res chain seq x y z
N MET A 1 -53.61 60.06 -16.68
CA MET A 1 -53.50 58.72 -17.33
C MET A 1 -52.04 58.52 -17.67
N ASP A 2 -51.25 58.12 -16.68
CA ASP A 2 -49.80 57.92 -16.81
C ASP A 2 -49.54 56.41 -16.78
N LEU A 3 -49.20 55.84 -17.94
CA LEU A 3 -48.69 54.48 -18.07
C LEU A 3 -47.18 54.55 -18.30
N ARG A 4 -46.39 54.09 -17.33
CA ARG A 4 -44.96 53.78 -17.52
C ARG A 4 -44.74 52.26 -17.37
N PRO A 5 -43.88 51.67 -18.23
CA PRO A 5 -43.83 50.23 -18.47
C PRO A 5 -42.99 49.43 -17.47
N LEU A 6 -43.30 48.13 -17.48
CA LEU A 6 -42.69 47.01 -16.78
C LEU A 6 -41.16 46.99 -16.80
N VAL A 7 -40.57 46.78 -15.63
CA VAL A 7 -39.20 46.24 -15.45
C VAL A 7 -39.31 44.98 -14.58
N PRO A 8 -38.84 43.80 -15.05
CA PRO A 8 -38.87 42.58 -14.25
C PRO A 8 -37.64 42.58 -13.32
N ALA A 9 -37.88 42.61 -12.01
CA ALA A 9 -36.83 42.48 -11.01
C ALA A 9 -36.71 41.03 -10.54
N LEU A 10 -35.66 40.39 -11.07
CA LEU A 10 -34.71 39.52 -10.40
C LEU A 10 -35.22 38.32 -9.58
N VAL A 11 -34.87 37.16 -10.12
CA VAL A 11 -34.84 35.83 -9.52
C VAL A 11 -33.89 35.79 -8.31
N LEU A 12 -34.35 35.28 -7.17
CA LEU A 12 -33.48 34.77 -6.09
C LEU A 12 -33.87 33.33 -5.82
N SER A 13 -33.20 32.43 -6.53
CA SER A 13 -33.19 31.00 -6.26
C SER A 13 -32.57 30.75 -4.90
N VAL A 14 -33.38 30.34 -3.92
CA VAL A 14 -32.86 29.71 -2.70
C VAL A 14 -32.26 28.37 -3.11
N GLY A 15 -30.94 28.30 -3.12
CA GLY A 15 -30.18 27.10 -3.42
C GLY A 15 -28.86 27.12 -2.67
N CYS A 16 -28.80 26.35 -1.59
CA CYS A 16 -27.62 25.56 -1.24
C CYS A 16 -28.07 24.53 -0.20
N GLY A 17 -28.30 23.31 -0.69
CA GLY A 17 -28.50 22.16 0.16
C GLY A 17 -27.33 22.03 1.13
N GLY A 18 -27.64 21.96 2.41
CA GLY A 18 -26.73 21.38 3.38
C GLY A 18 -26.44 19.96 2.91
N HIS A 19 -25.21 19.72 2.49
CA HIS A 19 -24.69 18.37 2.52
C HIS A 19 -24.66 17.99 3.98
N GLU A 20 -25.67 17.25 4.43
CA GLU A 20 -25.51 16.34 5.55
C GLU A 20 -24.25 15.53 5.25
N ALA A 21 -23.15 15.92 5.89
CA ALA A 21 -21.98 15.09 5.99
C ALA A 21 -22.47 13.82 6.68
N ALA A 22 -22.72 12.80 5.86
CA ALA A 22 -22.95 11.46 6.35
C ALA A 22 -21.87 11.17 7.40
N PRO A 23 -22.24 10.64 8.58
CA PRO A 23 -21.23 10.22 9.53
C PRO A 23 -20.28 9.30 8.76
N ALA A 24 -18.98 9.51 8.90
CA ALA A 24 -17.95 8.67 8.32
C ALA A 24 -18.05 7.27 8.97
N THR A 25 -19.08 6.51 8.59
CA THR A 25 -19.25 5.10 8.90
C THR A 25 -18.41 4.33 7.90
N THR A 26 -17.11 4.43 8.08
CA THR A 26 -16.29 3.24 7.95
C THR A 26 -15.28 3.39 9.06
N GLN A 27 -15.64 2.88 10.24
CA GLN A 27 -14.66 2.22 11.08
C GLN A 27 -13.95 1.24 10.15
N LEU A 28 -12.87 1.72 9.53
CA LEU A 28 -11.90 0.90 8.84
C LEU A 28 -11.40 -0.02 9.93
N GLU A 29 -12.04 -1.19 10.01
CA GLU A 29 -11.69 -2.34 10.82
C GLU A 29 -10.24 -2.18 11.23
N ALA A 30 -10.02 -1.84 12.51
CA ALA A 30 -8.70 -1.73 13.09
C ALA A 30 -7.97 -2.98 12.63
N ARG A 31 -7.05 -2.81 11.67
CA ARG A 31 -6.42 -3.92 10.98
C ARG A 31 -5.65 -4.66 12.04
N VAL A 32 -6.23 -5.71 12.60
CA VAL A 32 -5.55 -6.56 13.58
C VAL A 32 -4.52 -7.33 12.77
N PHE A 33 -3.34 -6.73 12.68
CA PHE A 33 -2.19 -7.34 12.06
C PHE A 33 -1.78 -8.56 12.88
N ALA A 34 -1.46 -9.65 12.18
CA ALA A 34 -0.94 -10.88 12.79
C ALA A 34 0.46 -10.60 13.36
N GLY A 35 0.50 -10.03 14.56
CA GLY A 35 1.71 -9.51 15.20
C GLY A 35 1.44 -8.41 16.24
N GLY A 36 0.21 -7.89 16.32
CA GLY A 36 -0.20 -6.98 17.40
C GLY A 36 0.38 -5.57 17.33
N VAL A 37 1.22 -5.26 16.34
CA VAL A 37 1.77 -3.92 16.13
C VAL A 37 1.09 -3.29 14.92
N ALA A 38 0.24 -2.29 15.18
CA ALA A 38 -0.31 -1.45 14.13
C ALA A 38 0.75 -0.44 13.66
N PRO A 39 0.85 -0.14 12.36
CA PRO A 39 1.62 1.00 11.88
C PRO A 39 1.05 2.30 12.49
N PRO A 40 1.89 3.31 12.80
CA PRO A 40 1.38 4.58 13.30
C PRO A 40 0.41 5.20 12.28
N ALA A 41 -0.77 5.60 12.77
CA ALA A 41 -1.79 6.23 11.95
C ALA A 41 -1.32 7.60 11.46
N GLY A 42 -1.00 7.70 10.16
CA GLY A 42 -0.57 8.93 9.52
C GLY A 42 0.90 9.28 9.83
N ALA A 43 1.74 9.24 8.80
CA ALA A 43 3.14 9.66 8.83
C ALA A 43 4.05 8.82 9.74
N ALA A 44 4.45 7.64 9.26
CA ALA A 44 5.84 7.26 9.51
C ALA A 44 6.72 8.32 8.81
N PRO A 45 7.75 8.91 9.48
CA PRO A 45 8.77 9.66 8.75
C PRO A 45 9.24 8.80 7.59
N ALA A 46 9.48 9.41 6.42
CA ALA A 46 9.85 8.70 5.20
C ALA A 46 11.01 7.74 5.52
N LEU A 47 10.66 6.47 5.76
CA LEU A 47 11.62 5.45 6.11
C LEU A 47 12.35 5.18 4.79
N ALA A 48 13.51 5.81 4.62
CA ALA A 48 14.29 5.67 3.40
C ALA A 48 15.03 4.33 3.46
N ASN A 49 15.03 3.60 2.34
CA ASN A 49 15.81 2.38 2.22
C ASN A 49 17.32 2.71 2.17
N PRO A 50 18.12 2.32 3.19
CA PRO A 50 19.54 2.61 3.21
C PRO A 50 20.35 1.78 2.19
N PHE A 51 19.74 0.75 1.58
CA PHE A 51 20.40 -0.18 0.66
C PHE A 51 19.92 -0.04 -0.78
N ARG A 52 19.20 1.03 -1.12
CA ARG A 52 18.64 1.25 -2.46
C ARG A 52 19.72 1.11 -3.54
N GLY A 53 19.50 0.18 -4.47
CA GLY A 53 20.39 -0.06 -5.61
C GLY A 53 21.67 -0.85 -5.29
N ASP A 54 21.90 -1.26 -4.04
CA ASP A 54 23.07 -2.06 -3.68
C ASP A 54 22.86 -3.53 -4.03
N ARG A 55 23.68 -4.05 -4.95
CA ARG A 55 23.53 -5.44 -5.44
C ARG A 55 23.87 -6.49 -4.39
N GLN A 56 24.82 -6.21 -3.49
CA GLN A 56 25.14 -7.15 -2.42
C GLN A 56 23.97 -7.29 -1.46
N SER A 57 23.37 -6.17 -1.07
CA SER A 57 22.17 -6.13 -0.23
C SER A 57 20.97 -6.79 -0.90
N ALA A 58 20.81 -6.64 -2.22
CA ALA A 58 19.80 -7.38 -2.98
C ALA A 58 20.02 -8.90 -2.90
N ALA A 59 21.26 -9.38 -3.10
CA ALA A 59 21.58 -10.81 -2.99
C ALA A 59 21.39 -11.34 -1.55
N GLU A 60 21.68 -10.53 -0.53
CA GLU A 60 21.36 -10.85 0.87
C GLU A 60 19.84 -10.93 1.10
N GLY A 61 19.09 -9.99 0.52
CA GLY A 61 17.64 -9.96 0.56
C GLY A 61 16.99 -11.18 -0.08
N GLU A 62 17.51 -11.65 -1.22
CA GLU A 62 17.07 -12.89 -1.87
C GLU A 62 17.24 -14.11 -0.96
N ARG A 63 18.40 -14.21 -0.28
CA ARG A 63 18.64 -15.28 0.69
C ARG A 63 17.66 -15.22 1.86
N THR A 64 17.40 -14.03 2.39
CA THR A 64 16.39 -13.84 3.45
C THR A 64 14.98 -14.19 2.95
N PHE A 65 14.63 -13.84 1.72
CA PHE A 65 13.32 -14.13 1.12
C PHE A 65 13.04 -15.63 1.08
N GLY A 66 14.00 -16.45 0.66
CA GLY A 66 13.88 -17.91 0.72
C GLY A 66 13.94 -18.47 2.15
N ALA A 67 14.90 -18.01 2.96
CA ALA A 67 15.07 -18.52 4.33
C ALA A 67 13.86 -18.28 5.25
N MET A 68 13.11 -17.21 5.00
CA MET A 68 11.89 -16.86 5.74
C MET A 68 10.60 -17.36 5.08
N ASN A 69 10.73 -18.25 4.08
CA ASN A 69 9.63 -18.87 3.35
C ASN A 69 8.68 -17.85 2.69
N CYS A 70 9.20 -16.70 2.26
CA CYS A 70 8.42 -15.72 1.51
C CYS A 70 8.05 -16.27 0.12
N ASP A 71 8.96 -17.03 -0.49
CA ASP A 71 8.77 -17.76 -1.75
C ASP A 71 7.73 -18.88 -1.66
N GLY A 72 7.52 -19.48 -0.49
CA GLY A 72 6.45 -20.46 -0.27
C GLY A 72 5.05 -19.89 -0.56
N CYS A 73 4.85 -18.58 -0.33
CA CYS A 73 3.60 -17.89 -0.63
C CYS A 73 3.68 -17.08 -1.93
N HIS A 74 4.77 -16.34 -2.15
CA HIS A 74 4.93 -15.41 -3.27
C HIS A 74 5.71 -15.99 -4.46
N GLY A 75 6.00 -17.29 -4.46
CA GLY A 75 6.72 -17.99 -5.51
C GLY A 75 8.23 -17.66 -5.57
N GLY A 76 9.00 -18.57 -6.15
CA GLY A 76 10.42 -18.33 -6.47
C GLY A 76 10.59 -17.12 -7.39
N GLY A 77 11.52 -16.23 -7.06
CA GLY A 77 11.67 -14.97 -7.78
C GLY A 77 10.50 -13.99 -7.59
N ALA A 78 9.65 -14.19 -6.59
CA ALA A 78 8.52 -13.33 -6.22
C ALA A 78 7.45 -13.16 -7.32
N VAL A 79 7.25 -14.19 -8.16
CA VAL A 79 6.30 -14.19 -9.29
C VAL A 79 4.83 -14.39 -8.91
N GLY A 80 4.56 -14.71 -7.65
CA GLY A 80 3.24 -15.07 -7.13
C GLY A 80 2.99 -16.58 -7.17
N TRP A 81 2.25 -17.07 -6.17
CA TRP A 81 1.73 -18.44 -6.10
C TRP A 81 0.41 -18.47 -5.34
N VAL A 82 0.45 -18.60 -4.01
CA VAL A 82 -0.72 -18.41 -3.13
C VAL A 82 -0.95 -16.93 -2.87
N GLY A 83 0.13 -16.20 -2.61
CA GLY A 83 0.17 -14.75 -2.52
C GLY A 83 0.38 -14.10 -3.90
N PRO A 84 0.12 -12.79 -4.01
CA PRO A 84 0.29 -12.05 -5.26
C PRO A 84 1.76 -12.02 -5.70
N SER A 85 1.99 -11.74 -6.99
CA SER A 85 3.31 -11.36 -7.48
C SER A 85 3.78 -10.08 -6.77
N LEU A 86 5.06 -10.01 -6.42
CA LEU A 86 5.68 -8.83 -5.81
C LEU A 86 6.61 -8.08 -6.77
N ARG A 87 6.70 -8.53 -8.03
CA ARG A 87 7.54 -7.89 -9.06
C ARG A 87 6.78 -7.47 -10.31
N ASP A 88 5.46 -7.63 -10.34
CA ASP A 88 4.61 -7.25 -11.49
C ASP A 88 4.23 -5.76 -11.52
N GLY A 89 4.67 -4.99 -10.53
CA GLY A 89 4.41 -3.56 -10.39
C GLY A 89 3.03 -3.21 -9.83
N ARG A 90 2.20 -4.19 -9.44
CA ARG A 90 0.87 -3.95 -8.87
C ARG A 90 0.86 -4.19 -7.37
N TRP A 91 0.56 -3.14 -6.63
CA TRP A 91 0.63 -3.16 -5.17
C TRP A 91 -0.71 -2.86 -4.53
N ARG A 92 -1.21 -3.83 -3.75
CA ARG A 92 -2.50 -3.70 -3.03
C ARG A 92 -2.41 -2.80 -1.78
N TYR A 93 -1.22 -2.68 -1.19
CA TYR A 93 -0.99 -1.96 0.06
C TYR A 93 0.05 -0.83 -0.06
N GLY A 94 0.24 -0.31 -1.28
CA GLY A 94 1.29 0.65 -1.59
C GLY A 94 2.59 -0.03 -2.04
N GLY A 95 3.31 0.62 -2.95
CA GLY A 95 4.47 0.06 -3.65
C GLY A 95 5.78 0.83 -3.44
N SER A 96 5.75 1.90 -2.64
CA SER A 96 6.99 2.57 -2.24
C SER A 96 7.80 1.67 -1.30
N GLU A 97 9.11 1.88 -1.26
CA GLU A 97 10.02 1.07 -0.42
C GLU A 97 9.59 1.06 1.05
N SER A 98 9.13 2.20 1.58
CA SER A 98 8.64 2.30 2.96
C SER A 98 7.34 1.53 3.17
N GLU A 99 6.43 1.52 2.19
CA GLU A 99 5.16 0.77 2.29
C GLU A 99 5.40 -0.74 2.22
N ILE A 100 6.35 -1.17 1.37
CA ILE A 100 6.77 -2.58 1.30
C ILE A 100 7.44 -2.99 2.62
N PHE A 101 8.34 -2.16 3.15
CA PHE A 101 8.96 -2.40 4.46
C PHE A 101 7.90 -2.57 5.54
N GLN A 102 6.93 -1.66 5.62
CA GLN A 102 5.85 -1.71 6.60
C GLN A 102 4.99 -2.96 6.43
N SER A 103 4.69 -3.36 5.19
CA SER A 103 3.94 -4.59 4.92
C SER A 103 4.67 -5.83 5.40
N ILE A 104 6.00 -5.89 5.27
CA ILE A 104 6.80 -7.01 5.80
C ILE A 104 6.90 -6.93 7.33
N TYR A 105 7.16 -5.74 7.87
CA TYR A 105 7.37 -5.54 9.30
C TYR A 105 6.10 -5.81 10.11
N TYR A 106 4.96 -5.28 9.68
CA TYR A 106 3.68 -5.41 10.38
C TYR A 106 2.80 -6.53 9.83
N GLY A 107 3.16 -7.15 8.70
CA GLY A 107 2.30 -8.11 8.02
C GLY A 107 1.13 -7.45 7.31
N GLN A 108 0.25 -8.26 6.71
CA GLN A 108 -0.99 -7.80 6.09
C GLN A 108 -2.15 -8.76 6.42
N PRO A 109 -3.41 -8.26 6.45
CA PRO A 109 -4.58 -9.12 6.57
C PRO A 109 -4.63 -10.18 5.48
N HIS A 110 -5.34 -11.28 5.74
CA HIS A 110 -5.55 -12.41 4.81
C HIS A 110 -4.31 -13.26 4.52
N GLY A 111 -3.40 -13.40 5.50
CA GLY A 111 -2.43 -14.49 5.52
C GLY A 111 -0.96 -14.11 5.34
N MET A 112 -0.61 -12.82 5.25
CA MET A 112 0.79 -12.39 5.30
C MET A 112 1.18 -12.09 6.77
N PRO A 113 2.03 -12.92 7.41
CA PRO A 113 2.42 -12.71 8.81
C PRO A 113 3.32 -11.47 8.97
N ALA A 114 3.39 -10.93 10.18
CA ALA A 114 4.38 -9.92 10.53
C ALA A 114 5.76 -10.55 10.72
N TYR A 115 6.79 -9.90 10.16
CA TYR A 115 8.19 -10.30 10.34
C TYR A 115 8.98 -9.33 11.24
N GLY A 116 8.37 -8.23 11.68
CA GLY A 116 8.92 -7.36 12.70
C GLY A 116 9.17 -8.11 14.00
N GLY A 117 10.31 -7.88 14.63
CA GLY A 117 10.74 -8.62 15.84
C GLY A 117 11.32 -10.02 15.55
N LEU A 118 10.99 -10.65 14.41
CA LEU A 118 11.64 -11.88 13.93
C LEU A 118 12.90 -11.54 13.13
N LEU A 119 12.80 -10.55 12.25
CA LEU A 119 13.92 -10.05 11.45
C LEU A 119 14.41 -8.69 11.97
N PRO A 120 15.73 -8.45 11.98
CA PRO A 120 16.23 -7.12 12.21
C PRO A 120 15.78 -6.19 11.05
N PRO A 121 15.52 -4.89 11.30
CA PRO A 121 15.07 -3.96 10.26
C PRO A 121 15.97 -3.94 9.02
N GLY A 122 17.29 -4.08 9.20
CA GLY A 122 18.23 -4.14 8.08
C GLY A 122 18.00 -5.34 7.15
N ALA A 123 17.58 -6.50 7.67
CA ALA A 123 17.26 -7.66 6.84
C ALA A 123 15.97 -7.43 6.04
N ILE A 124 14.96 -6.80 6.64
CA ILE A 124 13.73 -6.42 5.92
C ILE A 124 14.05 -5.43 4.80
N TRP A 125 14.89 -4.43 5.05
CA TRP A 125 15.33 -3.50 4.01
C TRP A 125 16.09 -4.17 2.87
N LYS A 126 16.88 -5.20 3.16
CA LYS A 126 17.55 -6.00 2.14
C LYS A 126 16.54 -6.79 1.30
N VAL A 127 15.48 -7.35 1.90
CA VAL A 127 14.36 -7.96 1.16
C VAL A 127 13.66 -6.94 0.26
N VAL A 128 13.39 -5.72 0.76
CA VAL A 128 12.83 -4.64 -0.07
C VAL A 128 13.76 -4.33 -1.25
N THR A 129 15.05 -4.22 -1.00
CA THR A 129 16.08 -3.97 -2.03
C THR A 129 16.13 -5.08 -3.08
N TYR A 130 16.00 -6.33 -2.65
CA TYR A 130 15.87 -7.48 -3.55
C TYR A 130 14.64 -7.33 -4.46
N LEU A 131 13.46 -7.06 -3.89
CA LEU A 131 12.23 -6.90 -4.69
C LEU A 131 12.36 -5.76 -5.71
N GLN A 132 12.99 -4.65 -5.34
CA GLN A 132 13.25 -3.51 -6.24
C GLN A 132 14.29 -3.82 -7.33
N SER A 133 15.12 -4.83 -7.15
CA SER A 133 16.09 -5.27 -8.15
C SER A 133 15.51 -6.23 -9.21
N LEU A 134 14.30 -6.74 -8.98
CA LEU A 134 13.68 -7.72 -9.85
C LEU A 134 13.09 -7.07 -11.11
N GLU A 135 13.24 -7.75 -12.24
CA GLU A 135 12.61 -7.35 -13.49
C GLU A 135 11.15 -7.81 -13.54
N PRO A 136 10.22 -6.96 -14.04
CA PRO A 136 8.87 -7.38 -14.31
C PRO A 136 8.83 -8.60 -15.23
N PRO A 137 7.94 -9.58 -14.98
CA PRO A 137 7.81 -10.72 -15.87
C PRO A 137 7.31 -10.28 -17.24
N ALA A 138 7.76 -10.95 -18.31
CA ALA A 138 7.37 -10.64 -19.69
C ALA A 138 5.85 -10.67 -19.92
N SER A 139 5.13 -11.47 -19.14
CA SER A 139 3.68 -11.44 -19.05
C SER A 139 3.25 -11.27 -17.59
N VAL A 140 2.52 -10.20 -17.30
CA VAL A 140 1.88 -10.01 -15.99
C VAL A 140 0.49 -10.67 -16.01
N PRO A 141 0.20 -11.67 -15.15
CA PRO A 141 -1.13 -12.28 -15.07
C PRO A 141 -2.20 -11.22 -14.78
N THR A 142 -3.41 -11.32 -15.28
CA THR A 142 -4.43 -10.23 -15.33
C THR A 142 -5.06 -9.77 -14.00
N GLN A 143 -4.49 -10.05 -12.83
CA GLN A 143 -5.07 -9.60 -11.56
C GLN A 143 -4.92 -8.09 -11.33
N SER A 144 -5.81 -7.31 -11.93
CA SER A 144 -6.03 -5.90 -11.59
C SER A 144 -6.91 -5.84 -10.34
N TRP A 145 -6.34 -5.37 -9.23
CA TRP A 145 -7.09 -5.08 -8.01
C TRP A 145 -7.66 -3.66 -8.15
N LYS A 146 -8.99 -3.54 -8.28
CA LYS A 146 -9.71 -2.26 -8.15
C LYS A 146 -10.04 -2.00 -6.69
#